data_AF-A0A4Z2CGJ7-F1
#
_entry.id   AF-A0A4Z2CGJ7-F1
#
_cell.length_a   1.000
_cell.length_b   1.000
_cell.length_c   1.000
_cell.angle_alpha   90.00
_cell.angle_beta   90.00
_cell.angle_gamma   90.00
#
_symmetry.space_group_name_H-M   'P 1'
#
loop_
_entity.id
_entity.type
_entity.pdbx_description
1 polymer ?
#
loop_
_entity_poly.entity_id
_entity_poly.type
_entity_poly.pdbx_seq_one_letter_code
_entity_poly.pdbx_strand_id
1 'polypeptide(L)'
;MLPCVPGATNSRTMLLPLLQRFPPQVRVSLYHTPDLRGLLRRLVPQRFNETIGVQHIKVYLFDDSVIISGANLSDSYFTNRQDRYVLLEDCPLLADFFSELVDAVGDVSLQLQPDDSVAVHEGMMLSELRTFRPRVRADPGRLCPLTVCSLGTGDRQQFSVAARRRIMEVLDGARARQRDGEGEELSEGEEDTWVFPLVQMKPLGIQVDEEVTQCLLTDAGPDSTLFLTSGYFNLTRAYMQLVLGAGANYRILTASPEVNGFFGAKGVAGAIPAAYIHIARQFYQQVCRLGQQERVHLHEYHRARWTFHAKGLWYYLGGRDRPCLTLIGSPNFGHRSVHRDLEAQIAMEQQRLYRRSTEVSSATFEQPDRHVQLWVKLVTPFIKNFF
;
A
#
# COMPACT_ATOMS: atom_id res chain seq x y z
N MET A 1 9.37 -9.92 -2.60
CA MET A 1 10.09 -11.12 -2.11
C MET A 1 9.05 -12.18 -1.78
N LEU A 2 9.21 -13.41 -2.29
CA LEU A 2 8.30 -14.50 -2.00
C LEU A 2 8.82 -15.31 -0.80
N PRO A 3 7.97 -15.71 0.15
CA PRO A 3 8.23 -16.88 0.96
C PRO A 3 8.00 -18.09 0.03
N CYS A 4 9.09 -18.74 -0.38
CA CYS A 4 9.09 -20.05 -1.05
C CYS A 4 8.60 -20.09 -2.52
N VAL A 5 9.40 -19.56 -3.45
CA VAL A 5 9.43 -20.10 -4.83
C VAL A 5 10.39 -21.29 -4.86
N PRO A 6 10.05 -22.43 -5.50
CA PRO A 6 11.02 -23.49 -5.74
C PRO A 6 12.15 -22.99 -6.63
N GLY A 7 13.34 -22.88 -6.04
CA GLY A 7 14.60 -22.51 -6.68
C GLY A 7 15.69 -22.63 -5.62
N ALA A 8 16.91 -23.02 -6.02
CA ALA A 8 18.05 -23.14 -5.09
C ALA A 8 18.31 -21.82 -4.33
N THR A 9 17.95 -20.68 -4.95
CA THR A 9 18.11 -19.34 -4.40
C THR A 9 16.76 -18.66 -4.25
N ASN A 10 16.36 -18.31 -3.02
CA ASN A 10 15.16 -17.54 -2.70
C ASN A 10 15.41 -16.69 -1.43
N SER A 11 14.46 -15.84 -1.02
CA SER A 11 14.63 -14.93 0.12
C SER A 11 15.02 -15.68 1.42
N ARG A 12 14.48 -16.88 1.64
CA ARG A 12 14.81 -17.71 2.81
C ARG A 12 16.24 -18.23 2.71
N THR A 13 16.64 -18.86 1.60
CA THR A 13 18.02 -19.38 1.47
C THR A 13 19.07 -18.28 1.39
N MET A 14 18.70 -17.08 0.91
CA MET A 14 19.55 -15.90 0.90
C MET A 14 19.79 -15.30 2.29
N LEU A 15 18.76 -15.28 3.15
CA LEU A 15 18.85 -14.69 4.50
C LEU A 15 19.28 -15.67 5.58
N LEU A 16 19.17 -16.99 5.34
CA LEU A 16 19.53 -18.03 6.31
C LEU A 16 20.98 -17.91 6.84
N PRO A 17 22.02 -17.61 6.02
CA PRO A 17 23.38 -17.46 6.53
C PRO A 17 23.52 -16.30 7.54
N LEU A 18 22.78 -15.20 7.35
CA LEU A 18 22.77 -14.07 8.29
C LEU A 18 22.13 -14.47 9.61
N LEU A 19 20.98 -15.16 9.54
CA LEU A 19 20.28 -15.67 10.71
C LEU A 19 21.14 -16.68 11.51
N GLN A 20 21.86 -17.56 10.82
CA GLN A 20 22.75 -18.54 11.45
C GLN A 20 23.96 -17.89 12.12
N ARG A 21 24.52 -16.83 11.52
CA ARG A 21 25.72 -16.15 12.02
C ARG A 21 25.42 -15.16 13.15
N PHE A 22 24.25 -14.53 13.13
CA PHE A 22 23.86 -13.53 14.12
C PHE A 22 22.44 -13.76 14.68
N PRO A 23 22.16 -14.92 15.32
CA PRO A 23 20.82 -15.24 15.81
C PRO A 23 20.14 -14.19 16.71
N PRO A 24 20.83 -13.50 17.65
CA PRO A 24 20.16 -12.52 18.50
C PRO A 24 19.90 -11.17 17.81
N GLN A 25 20.45 -10.94 16.61
CA GLN A 25 20.36 -9.66 15.89
C GLN A 25 19.49 -9.74 14.63
N VAL A 26 19.13 -10.95 14.19
CA VAL A 26 18.43 -11.17 12.92
C VAL A 26 17.14 -11.96 13.18
N ARG A 27 16.02 -11.37 12.79
CA ARG A 27 14.71 -12.02 12.76
C ARG A 27 14.19 -12.05 11.32
N VAL A 28 13.85 -13.23 10.81
CA VAL A 28 13.29 -13.39 9.47
C VAL A 28 11.86 -13.90 9.57
N SER A 29 10.92 -13.00 9.29
CA SER A 29 9.47 -13.27 9.31
C SER A 29 8.93 -13.50 7.90
N LEU A 30 8.25 -14.62 7.70
CA LEU A 30 7.65 -15.06 6.44
C LEU A 30 6.12 -14.98 6.57
N TYR A 31 5.54 -13.85 6.16
CA TYR A 31 4.10 -13.66 6.19
C TYR A 31 3.40 -14.63 5.23
N HIS A 32 2.32 -15.26 5.71
CA HIS A 32 1.49 -16.15 4.92
C HIS A 32 0.03 -15.72 4.98
N THR A 33 -0.53 -15.40 3.81
CA THR A 33 -1.90 -14.89 3.71
C THR A 33 -2.92 -15.91 4.22
N PRO A 34 -3.87 -15.50 5.07
CA PRO A 34 -4.87 -16.41 5.66
C PRO A 34 -5.79 -17.08 4.62
N ASP A 35 -5.96 -16.47 3.45
CA ASP A 35 -6.76 -16.98 2.34
C ASP A 35 -6.11 -18.18 1.61
N LEU A 36 -4.86 -18.53 1.93
CA LEU A 36 -4.12 -19.62 1.29
C LEU A 36 -4.08 -20.89 2.18
N ARG A 37 -5.26 -21.46 2.46
CA ARG A 37 -5.46 -22.73 3.21
C ARG A 37 -6.37 -23.72 2.45
N GLY A 38 -6.18 -25.03 2.64
CA GLY A 38 -7.08 -26.09 2.12
C GLY A 38 -6.87 -26.53 0.65
N LEU A 39 -7.92 -27.12 0.03
CA LEU A 39 -7.89 -27.66 -1.35
C LEU A 39 -7.46 -26.63 -2.42
N LEU A 40 -7.72 -25.34 -2.18
CA LEU A 40 -7.31 -24.22 -3.05
C LEU A 40 -5.79 -24.20 -3.30
N ARG A 41 -4.96 -24.50 -2.29
CA ARG A 41 -3.50 -24.60 -2.46
C ARG A 41 -3.06 -25.77 -3.34
N ARG A 42 -3.91 -26.82 -3.44
CA ARG A 42 -3.60 -28.06 -4.18
C ARG A 42 -4.03 -27.97 -5.65
N LEU A 43 -4.95 -27.07 -5.99
CA LEU A 43 -5.49 -26.87 -7.34
C LEU A 43 -4.93 -25.63 -8.05
N VAL A 44 -4.43 -24.64 -7.32
CA VAL A 44 -3.81 -23.43 -7.90
C VAL A 44 -2.32 -23.69 -8.15
N PRO A 45 -1.82 -23.59 -9.40
CA PRO A 45 -0.38 -23.72 -9.67
C PRO A 45 0.39 -22.64 -8.89
N GLN A 46 1.54 -22.98 -8.30
CA GLN A 46 2.27 -22.09 -7.37
C GLN A 46 2.59 -20.70 -7.92
N ARG A 47 2.67 -20.54 -9.26
CA ARG A 47 2.83 -19.25 -9.95
C ARG A 47 1.63 -18.30 -9.80
N PHE A 48 0.48 -18.80 -9.36
CA PHE A 48 -0.74 -18.04 -9.09
C PHE A 48 -1.04 -17.89 -7.58
N ASN A 49 -0.16 -18.38 -6.69
CA ASN A 49 -0.25 -18.10 -5.25
C ASN A 49 -0.14 -16.60 -4.95
N GLU A 50 0.57 -15.85 -5.80
CA GLU A 50 0.69 -14.39 -5.74
C GLU A 50 -0.64 -13.66 -5.91
N THR A 51 -1.64 -14.26 -6.58
CA THR A 51 -2.94 -13.64 -6.83
C THR A 51 -3.82 -13.56 -5.57
N ILE A 52 -3.44 -14.25 -4.50
CA ILE A 52 -4.26 -14.43 -3.29
C ILE A 52 -3.98 -13.34 -2.24
N GLY A 53 -2.77 -12.77 -2.22
CA GLY A 53 -2.36 -11.72 -1.29
C GLY A 53 -0.93 -11.93 -0.77
N VAL A 54 -0.14 -10.87 -0.60
CA VAL A 54 1.25 -10.93 -0.09
C VAL A 54 1.55 -9.81 0.91
N GLN A 55 2.61 -9.99 1.70
CA GLN A 55 3.25 -8.84 2.36
C GLN A 55 3.89 -7.98 1.26
N HIS A 56 3.46 -6.72 1.16
CA HIS A 56 3.89 -5.81 0.11
C HIS A 56 4.47 -4.50 0.66
N ILE A 57 4.46 -4.30 1.99
CA ILE A 57 5.13 -3.20 2.69
C ILE A 57 6.64 -3.22 2.39
N LYS A 58 7.20 -2.05 2.08
CA LYS A 58 8.62 -1.82 1.76
C LYS A 58 9.10 -0.59 2.51
N VAL A 59 9.52 -0.82 3.75
CA VAL A 59 10.10 0.19 4.63
C VAL A 59 11.47 -0.30 5.06
N TYR A 60 12.43 0.61 5.08
CA TYR A 60 13.79 0.35 5.58
C TYR A 60 14.07 1.35 6.69
N LEU A 61 14.47 0.86 7.84
CA LEU A 61 14.63 1.63 9.07
C LEU A 61 16.10 1.58 9.52
N PHE A 62 16.65 2.73 9.86
CA PHE A 62 18.00 2.88 10.40
C PHE A 62 17.94 3.95 11.48
N ASP A 63 17.98 3.53 12.74
CA ASP A 63 17.78 4.43 13.89
C ASP A 63 16.50 5.26 13.70
N ASP A 64 16.58 6.58 13.70
CA ASP A 64 15.43 7.50 13.51
C ASP A 64 15.14 7.83 12.03
N SER A 65 15.79 7.13 11.09
CA SER A 65 15.65 7.37 9.66
C SER A 65 14.79 6.29 8.98
N VAL A 66 13.87 6.74 8.12
CA VAL A 66 12.92 5.89 7.40
C VAL A 66 13.07 6.08 5.90
N ILE A 67 13.30 4.99 5.17
CA ILE A 67 13.18 4.96 3.72
C ILE A 67 11.87 4.26 3.33
N ILE A 68 11.00 4.98 2.65
CA ILE A 68 9.77 4.45 2.05
C ILE A 68 9.95 4.33 0.54
N SER A 69 9.67 3.16 -0.02
CA SER A 69 9.83 2.92 -1.45
C SER A 69 8.82 1.90 -2.00
N GLY A 70 8.66 1.87 -3.33
CA GLY A 70 8.01 0.78 -4.03
C GLY A 70 8.96 -0.39 -4.40
N ALA A 71 10.27 -0.23 -4.16
CA ALA A 71 11.33 -1.12 -4.62
C ALA A 71 11.64 -2.28 -3.66
N ASN A 72 11.89 -3.47 -4.21
CA ASN A 72 12.49 -4.57 -3.45
C ASN A 72 14.03 -4.43 -3.46
N LEU A 73 14.70 -5.11 -2.53
CA LEU A 73 16.16 -5.27 -2.55
C LEU A 73 16.55 -6.38 -3.55
N SER A 74 16.57 -6.06 -4.84
CA SER A 74 17.05 -6.97 -5.90
C SER A 74 17.84 -6.22 -6.96
N ASP A 75 18.74 -6.91 -7.64
CA ASP A 75 19.63 -6.36 -8.68
C ASP A 75 18.94 -5.40 -9.65
N SER A 76 17.75 -5.74 -10.16
CA SER A 76 17.02 -4.88 -11.10
C SER A 76 16.66 -3.50 -10.53
N TYR A 77 16.30 -3.39 -9.25
CA TYR A 77 16.00 -2.09 -8.62
C TYR A 77 17.25 -1.25 -8.38
N PHE A 78 18.42 -1.88 -8.24
CA PHE A 78 19.69 -1.18 -8.10
C PHE A 78 20.30 -0.78 -9.46
N THR A 79 19.79 -1.31 -10.57
CA THR A 79 20.39 -1.14 -11.89
C THR A 79 19.48 -0.42 -12.88
N ASN A 80 18.32 -1.00 -13.22
CA ASN A 80 17.52 -0.53 -14.37
C ASN A 80 16.00 -0.70 -14.22
N ARG A 81 15.48 -0.80 -13.00
CA ARG A 81 14.05 -0.77 -12.71
C ARG A 81 13.70 0.52 -11.98
N GLN A 82 13.07 1.44 -12.71
CA GLN A 82 12.69 2.75 -12.20
C GLN A 82 11.60 2.59 -11.14
N ASP A 83 11.90 3.00 -9.92
CA ASP A 83 10.95 3.15 -8.81
C ASP A 83 11.21 4.51 -8.14
N ARG A 84 10.53 4.77 -7.03
CA ARG A 84 10.68 5.98 -6.21
C ARG A 84 11.05 5.62 -4.78
N TYR A 85 11.72 6.53 -4.10
CA TYR A 85 11.96 6.46 -2.66
C TYR A 85 11.91 7.85 -2.06
N VAL A 86 11.60 7.93 -0.78
CA VAL A 86 11.79 9.10 0.07
C VAL A 86 12.56 8.62 1.30
N LEU A 87 13.58 9.39 1.67
CA LEU A 87 14.30 9.26 2.93
C LEU A 87 13.80 10.37 3.85
N LEU A 88 13.34 10.01 5.04
CA LEU A 88 12.98 10.90 6.13
C LEU A 88 13.99 10.65 7.23
N GLU A 89 14.84 11.65 7.52
CA GLU A 89 15.85 11.58 8.56
C GLU A 89 15.31 12.22 9.84
N ASP A 90 15.84 11.81 10.99
CA ASP A 90 15.52 12.37 12.31
C ASP A 90 14.00 12.41 12.62
N CYS A 91 13.29 11.34 12.26
CA CYS A 91 11.84 11.20 12.42
C CYS A 91 11.49 10.05 13.39
N PRO A 92 11.84 10.15 14.69
CA PRO A 92 11.71 9.03 15.65
C PRO A 92 10.28 8.49 15.74
N LEU A 93 9.27 9.37 15.79
CA LEU A 93 7.86 8.96 15.86
C LEU A 93 7.43 8.10 14.66
N LEU A 94 7.92 8.43 13.46
CA LEU A 94 7.61 7.69 12.25
C LEU A 94 8.42 6.39 12.17
N ALA A 95 9.68 6.41 12.59
CA ALA A 95 10.55 5.25 12.67
C ALA A 95 9.97 4.21 13.64
N ASP A 96 9.59 4.64 14.84
CA ASP A 96 8.94 3.82 15.86
C ASP A 96 7.64 3.21 15.34
N PHE A 97 6.77 4.00 14.69
CA PHE A 97 5.54 3.51 14.09
C PHE A 97 5.80 2.35 13.12
N PHE A 98 6.73 2.53 12.18
CA PHE A 98 7.02 1.50 11.20
C PHE A 98 7.75 0.29 11.80
N SER A 99 8.60 0.50 12.81
CA SER A 99 9.24 -0.58 13.55
C SER A 99 8.19 -1.44 14.25
N GLU A 100 7.29 -0.82 15.03
CA GLU A 100 6.17 -1.49 15.70
C GLU A 100 5.24 -2.21 14.70
N LEU A 101 4.97 -1.59 13.54
CA LEU A 101 4.15 -2.21 12.48
C LEU A 101 4.81 -3.44 11.87
N VAL A 102 6.11 -3.36 11.55
CA VAL A 102 6.88 -4.48 11.00
C VAL A 102 6.97 -5.61 12.03
N ASP A 103 7.17 -5.29 13.31
CA ASP A 103 7.16 -6.26 14.40
C ASP A 103 5.78 -6.91 14.57
N ALA A 104 4.69 -6.15 14.55
CA ALA A 104 3.34 -6.68 14.64
C ALA A 104 3.00 -7.64 13.48
N VAL A 105 3.40 -7.29 12.25
CA VAL A 105 3.28 -8.19 11.09
C VAL A 105 4.18 -9.41 11.25
N GLY A 106 5.39 -9.22 11.78
CA GLY A 106 6.33 -10.30 12.11
C GLY A 106 5.76 -11.27 13.13
N ASP A 107 5.14 -10.79 14.19
CA ASP A 107 4.57 -11.58 15.28
C ASP A 107 3.51 -12.56 14.79
N VAL A 108 2.74 -12.16 13.76
CA VAL A 108 1.71 -13.00 13.15
C VAL A 108 2.20 -13.81 11.94
N SER A 109 3.50 -13.78 11.67
CA SER A 109 4.15 -14.48 10.56
C SER A 109 4.90 -15.74 11.00
N LEU A 110 5.25 -16.60 10.03
CA LEU A 110 6.14 -17.73 10.29
C LEU A 110 7.57 -17.24 10.50
N GLN A 111 8.22 -17.66 11.58
CA GLN A 111 9.60 -17.34 11.90
C GLN A 111 10.53 -18.40 11.31
N LEU A 112 11.48 -17.98 10.47
CA LEU A 112 12.57 -18.84 10.03
C LEU A 112 13.53 -19.08 11.20
N GLN A 113 13.94 -20.32 11.39
CA GLN A 113 14.87 -20.74 12.43
C GLN A 113 16.27 -20.99 11.84
N PRO A 114 17.34 -20.94 12.66
CA PRO A 114 18.72 -21.20 12.20
C PRO A 114 18.92 -22.60 11.59
N ASP A 115 18.11 -23.58 11.98
CA ASP A 115 18.12 -24.95 11.44
C ASP A 115 17.33 -25.10 10.12
N ASP A 116 16.99 -23.98 9.49
CA ASP A 116 16.13 -23.90 8.30
C ASP A 116 14.69 -24.39 8.55
N SER A 117 14.27 -24.60 9.79
CA SER A 117 12.84 -24.87 10.08
C SER A 117 12.03 -23.57 10.12
N VAL A 118 10.70 -23.69 10.05
CA VAL A 118 9.78 -22.54 10.22
C VAL A 118 8.79 -22.84 11.33
N ALA A 119 8.60 -21.88 12.23
CA ALA A 119 7.74 -22.00 13.39
C ALA A 119 6.83 -20.77 13.54
N VAL A 120 5.73 -20.88 14.27
CA VAL A 120 4.93 -19.71 14.66
C VAL A 120 5.54 -19.10 15.91
N HIS A 121 5.55 -17.77 16.02
CA HIS A 121 6.07 -17.06 17.18
C HIS A 121 5.33 -17.47 18.47
N GLU A 122 6.06 -17.72 19.57
CA GLU A 122 5.46 -18.21 20.83
C GLU A 122 4.46 -17.23 21.45
N GLY A 123 4.60 -15.92 21.23
CA GLY A 123 3.63 -14.90 21.67
C GLY A 123 2.26 -14.99 20.99
N MET A 124 2.15 -15.66 19.84
CA MET A 124 0.87 -16.03 19.23
C MET A 124 0.24 -17.27 19.88
N MET A 125 0.92 -17.93 20.83
CA MET A 125 0.30 -18.89 21.75
C MET A 125 -0.46 -18.17 22.88
N LEU A 126 -1.22 -17.13 22.54
CA LEU A 126 -2.41 -16.80 23.32
C LEU A 126 -3.18 -18.10 23.53
N SER A 127 -3.67 -18.32 24.74
CA SER A 127 -4.33 -19.56 25.20
C SER A 127 -5.43 -20.10 24.26
N GLU A 128 -5.92 -19.27 23.34
CA GLU A 128 -6.94 -19.53 22.34
C GLU A 128 -6.42 -20.19 21.03
N LEU A 129 -5.12 -20.12 20.72
CA LEU A 129 -4.51 -20.66 19.48
C LEU A 129 -3.75 -21.98 19.67
N ARG A 130 -3.93 -22.66 20.83
CA ARG A 130 -3.22 -23.91 21.21
C ARG A 130 -3.32 -25.07 20.22
N THR A 131 -4.25 -25.04 19.27
CA THR A 131 -4.41 -26.05 18.21
C THR A 131 -3.46 -25.86 17.02
N PHE A 132 -2.69 -24.77 16.99
CA PHE A 132 -1.82 -24.44 15.86
C PHE A 132 -0.37 -24.88 16.09
N ARG A 133 -0.08 -26.18 15.90
CA ARG A 133 1.30 -26.70 15.87
C ARG A 133 1.69 -27.18 14.46
N PRO A 134 2.27 -26.35 13.61
CA PRO A 134 3.00 -26.85 12.45
C PRO A 134 4.38 -27.31 12.91
N ARG A 135 4.57 -28.62 13.08
CA ARG A 135 5.91 -29.23 13.17
C ARG A 135 6.31 -29.68 11.77
N VAL A 136 7.16 -28.90 11.09
CA VAL A 136 7.74 -29.31 9.80
C VAL A 136 9.17 -29.76 10.06
N ARG A 137 9.44 -31.06 9.97
CA ARG A 137 10.81 -31.61 9.92
C ARG A 137 11.28 -31.60 8.47
N ALA A 138 12.47 -31.07 8.22
CA ALA A 138 13.17 -31.27 6.96
C ALA A 138 13.55 -32.77 6.83
N ASP A 139 13.23 -33.38 5.70
CA ASP A 139 13.65 -34.73 5.33
C ASP A 139 14.96 -34.63 4.52
N PRO A 140 16.11 -35.15 5.02
CA PRO A 140 17.40 -34.99 4.36
C PRO A 140 17.52 -35.71 3.00
N GLY A 141 16.56 -36.58 2.64
CA GLY A 141 16.65 -37.46 1.46
C GLY A 141 15.84 -37.05 0.23
N ARG A 142 15.06 -35.95 0.27
CA ARG A 142 14.25 -35.49 -0.87
C ARG A 142 14.61 -34.05 -1.24
N LEU A 143 14.97 -33.82 -2.51
CA LEU A 143 14.98 -32.48 -3.11
C LEU A 143 13.56 -31.90 -3.01
N CYS A 144 13.30 -31.16 -1.93
CA CYS A 144 12.04 -30.49 -1.59
C CYS A 144 10.81 -31.41 -1.52
N PRO A 145 10.27 -31.59 -0.31
CA PRO A 145 8.88 -31.23 -0.14
C PRO A 145 8.69 -30.50 1.18
N LEU A 146 8.49 -29.19 1.12
CA LEU A 146 7.71 -28.46 2.12
C LEU A 146 6.25 -28.96 2.03
N THR A 147 6.00 -30.19 2.47
CA THR A 147 4.68 -30.55 2.94
C THR A 147 4.53 -29.84 4.28
N VAL A 148 3.99 -28.62 4.26
CA VAL A 148 3.37 -28.09 5.47
C VAL A 148 2.28 -29.10 5.80
N CYS A 149 2.56 -30.03 6.72
CA CYS A 149 1.55 -30.86 7.35
C CYS A 149 0.44 -29.91 7.74
N SER A 150 -0.75 -30.12 7.17
CA SER A 150 -2.02 -29.47 7.49
C SER A 150 -1.86 -28.40 8.56
N LEU A 151 -1.76 -27.11 8.16
CA LEU A 151 -2.12 -26.03 9.09
C LEU A 151 -3.44 -26.51 9.69
N GLY A 152 -3.44 -26.80 10.99
CA GLY A 152 -4.60 -27.37 11.66
C GLY A 152 -5.83 -26.54 11.32
N THR A 153 -7.01 -27.12 11.47
CA THR A 153 -8.33 -26.46 11.31
C THR A 153 -8.55 -25.30 12.29
N GLY A 154 -7.49 -24.65 12.79
CA GLY A 154 -7.55 -23.37 13.47
C GLY A 154 -8.24 -22.37 12.56
N ASP A 155 -9.33 -21.83 13.07
CA ASP A 155 -10.28 -21.04 12.33
C ASP A 155 -9.59 -19.83 11.67
N ARG A 156 -9.77 -19.68 10.34
CA ARG A 156 -9.27 -18.51 9.59
C ARG A 156 -9.69 -17.22 10.29
N GLN A 157 -10.91 -17.22 10.84
CA GLN A 157 -11.47 -16.10 11.55
C GLN A 157 -10.69 -15.78 12.82
N GLN A 158 -10.28 -16.78 13.61
CA GLN A 158 -9.46 -16.57 14.81
C GLN A 158 -8.09 -15.98 14.49
N PHE A 159 -7.42 -16.47 13.45
CA PHE A 159 -6.15 -15.88 13.01
C PHE A 159 -6.33 -14.43 12.55
N SER A 160 -7.32 -14.15 11.71
CA SER A 160 -7.58 -12.79 11.23
C SER A 160 -7.94 -11.84 12.37
N VAL A 161 -8.69 -12.30 13.38
CA VAL A 161 -9.03 -11.52 14.58
C VAL A 161 -7.78 -11.22 15.41
N ALA A 162 -6.94 -12.23 15.69
CA ALA A 162 -5.71 -12.05 16.46
C ALA A 162 -4.71 -11.12 15.74
N ALA A 163 -4.51 -11.31 14.44
CA ALA A 163 -3.65 -10.46 13.61
C ALA A 163 -4.19 -9.04 13.51
N ARG A 164 -5.50 -8.86 13.30
CA ARG A 164 -6.13 -7.54 13.32
C ARG A 164 -5.89 -6.86 14.66
N ARG A 165 -6.13 -7.54 15.79
CA ARG A 165 -5.95 -6.96 17.12
C ARG A 165 -4.52 -6.46 17.32
N ARG A 166 -3.53 -7.31 17.02
CA ARG A 166 -2.10 -6.97 17.19
C ARG A 166 -1.70 -5.74 16.34
N ILE A 167 -2.20 -5.65 15.11
CA ILE A 167 -1.87 -4.53 14.23
C ILE A 167 -2.64 -3.26 14.64
N MET A 168 -3.90 -3.39 15.06
CA MET A 168 -4.69 -2.25 15.55
C MET A 168 -4.10 -1.66 16.84
N GLU A 169 -3.50 -2.47 17.73
CA GLU A 169 -2.76 -1.96 18.91
C GLU A 169 -1.67 -0.96 18.50
N VAL A 170 -0.94 -1.22 17.42
CA VAL A 170 0.08 -0.29 16.88
C VAL A 170 -0.58 0.97 16.33
N LEU A 171 -1.63 0.82 15.51
CA LEU A 171 -2.33 1.97 14.92
C LEU A 171 -2.97 2.88 15.96
N ASP A 172 -3.63 2.30 16.96
CA ASP A 172 -4.32 3.03 18.03
C ASP A 172 -3.31 3.63 19.01
N GLY A 173 -2.21 2.94 19.30
CA GLY A 173 -1.10 3.47 20.10
C GLY A 173 -0.44 4.68 19.43
N ALA A 174 -0.19 4.63 18.12
CA ALA A 174 0.34 5.75 17.37
C ALA A 174 -0.63 6.95 17.36
N ARG A 175 -1.93 6.71 17.18
CA ARG A 175 -2.97 7.75 17.27
C ARG A 175 -3.06 8.38 18.66
N ALA A 176 -2.90 7.59 19.72
CA ALA A 176 -2.89 8.11 21.08
C ALA A 176 -1.68 9.03 21.31
N ARG A 177 -0.47 8.58 20.94
CA ARG A 177 0.76 9.39 21.01
C ARG A 177 0.64 10.70 20.22
N GLN A 178 0.01 10.67 19.04
CA GLN A 178 -0.25 11.87 18.25
C GLN A 178 -1.15 12.88 18.98
N ARG A 179 -2.21 12.41 19.66
CA ARG A 179 -3.13 13.26 20.43
C ARG A 179 -2.49 13.81 21.71
N ASP A 180 -1.73 12.99 22.41
CA ASP A 180 -1.06 13.40 23.64
C ASP A 180 0.09 14.38 23.36
N GLY A 181 0.74 14.27 22.19
CA GLY A 181 1.76 15.20 21.71
C GLY A 181 1.23 16.56 21.23
N GLU A 182 -0.08 16.73 21.03
CA GLU A 182 -0.68 18.06 20.76
C GLU A 182 -0.64 19.00 21.98
N GLY A 183 -0.28 18.49 23.17
CA GLY A 183 -0.17 19.25 24.42
C GLY A 183 1.24 19.64 24.85
N GLU A 184 2.29 19.13 24.20
CA GLU A 184 3.63 19.69 24.33
C GLU A 184 3.72 20.88 23.37
N GLU A 185 4.02 22.08 23.89
CA GLU A 185 4.39 23.22 23.07
C GLU A 185 5.61 22.80 22.23
N LEU A 186 5.36 22.25 21.04
CA LEU A 186 6.32 22.29 19.95
C LEU A 186 6.73 23.75 19.89
N SER A 187 7.98 24.04 20.24
CA SER A 187 8.58 25.36 20.10
C SER A 187 8.12 25.95 18.78
N GLU A 188 7.83 27.26 18.71
CA GLU A 188 7.42 28.01 17.51
C GLU A 188 8.47 27.96 16.36
N GLY A 189 8.97 26.78 16.00
CA GLY A 189 9.63 26.46 14.77
C GLY A 189 8.57 26.15 13.72
N GLU A 190 8.73 26.72 12.53
CA GLU A 190 7.85 26.50 11.39
C GLU A 190 7.93 25.04 10.88
N GLU A 191 7.22 24.11 11.52
CA GLU A 191 6.97 22.81 10.88
C GLU A 191 6.05 23.05 9.66
N ASP A 192 6.60 22.88 8.45
CA ASP A 192 5.92 23.21 7.19
C ASP A 192 5.33 21.98 6.47
N THR A 193 5.58 20.78 6.99
CA THR A 193 5.25 19.51 6.34
C THR A 193 4.79 18.47 7.38
N TRP A 194 3.62 17.89 7.15
CA TRP A 194 3.03 16.83 7.95
C TRP A 194 3.18 15.49 7.25
N VAL A 195 3.49 14.42 8.00
CA VAL A 195 3.64 13.07 7.47
C VAL A 195 2.71 12.11 8.19
N PHE A 196 1.80 11.48 7.45
CA PHE A 196 0.82 10.54 7.98
C PHE A 196 1.06 9.14 7.42
N PRO A 197 1.37 8.14 8.25
CA PRO A 197 1.43 6.76 7.78
C PRO A 197 0.02 6.20 7.53
N LEU A 198 -0.16 5.55 6.39
CA LEU A 198 -1.40 4.94 5.93
C LEU A 198 -1.18 3.44 5.74
N VAL A 199 -2.13 2.63 6.22
CA VAL A 199 -2.05 1.16 6.19
C VAL A 199 -3.27 0.58 5.47
N GLN A 200 -3.02 -0.33 4.53
CA GLN A 200 -4.04 -1.13 3.86
C GLN A 200 -3.83 -2.62 4.16
N MET A 201 -4.79 -3.24 4.83
CA MET A 201 -4.81 -4.68 5.08
C MET A 201 -6.25 -5.18 5.10
N LYS A 202 -6.94 -5.12 3.95
CA LYS A 202 -8.37 -5.46 3.83
C LYS A 202 -8.74 -6.88 4.29
N PRO A 203 -7.90 -7.93 4.13
CA PRO A 203 -8.15 -9.24 4.73
C PRO A 203 -8.21 -9.23 6.28
N LEU A 204 -7.65 -8.19 6.91
CA LEU A 204 -7.71 -7.93 8.34
C LEU A 204 -8.68 -6.79 8.67
N GLY A 205 -9.41 -6.27 7.67
CA GLY A 205 -10.38 -5.18 7.78
C GLY A 205 -9.79 -3.78 8.01
N ILE A 206 -8.50 -3.57 7.73
CA ILE A 206 -7.83 -2.25 7.86
C ILE A 206 -7.82 -1.61 6.48
N GLN A 207 -8.39 -0.41 6.34
CA GLN A 207 -8.72 0.20 5.05
C GLN A 207 -8.39 1.70 4.95
N VAL A 208 -7.59 2.22 5.89
CA VAL A 208 -7.31 3.67 6.02
C VAL A 208 -6.74 4.24 4.72
N ASP A 209 -5.85 3.48 4.09
CA ASP A 209 -5.24 3.85 2.82
C ASP A 209 -6.23 3.98 1.66
N GLU A 210 -7.14 3.01 1.54
CA GLU A 210 -8.20 3.00 0.54
C GLU A 210 -9.13 4.21 0.74
N GLU A 211 -9.53 4.48 1.98
CA GLU A 211 -10.39 5.61 2.35
C GLU A 211 -9.76 6.95 1.98
N VAL A 212 -8.51 7.20 2.40
CA VAL A 212 -7.78 8.44 2.08
C VAL A 212 -7.59 8.59 0.56
N THR A 213 -7.25 7.52 -0.13
CA THR A 213 -7.10 7.54 -1.60
C THR A 213 -8.43 7.88 -2.29
N GLN A 214 -9.56 7.35 -1.82
CA GLN A 214 -10.88 7.65 -2.38
C GLN A 214 -11.27 9.12 -2.17
N CYS A 215 -11.03 9.66 -0.98
CA CYS A 215 -11.24 11.09 -0.69
C CYS A 215 -10.40 11.96 -1.62
N LEU A 216 -9.11 11.70 -1.75
CA LEU A 216 -8.23 12.47 -2.64
C LEU A 216 -8.68 12.41 -4.10
N LEU A 217 -9.14 11.24 -4.56
CA LEU A 217 -9.66 11.07 -5.92
C LEU A 217 -11.02 11.73 -6.15
N THR A 218 -11.79 12.07 -5.11
CA THR A 218 -13.17 12.55 -5.25
C THR A 218 -13.32 14.01 -4.87
N ASP A 219 -12.72 14.42 -3.75
CA ASP A 219 -12.87 15.75 -3.15
C ASP A 219 -12.00 16.82 -3.83
N ALA A 220 -11.24 16.41 -4.84
CA ALA A 220 -10.43 17.33 -5.62
C ALA A 220 -11.29 18.30 -6.44
N GLY A 221 -11.15 19.59 -6.17
CA GLY A 221 -11.88 20.64 -6.87
C GLY A 221 -11.45 20.78 -8.35
N PRO A 222 -12.27 21.44 -9.20
CA PRO A 222 -11.99 21.59 -10.64
C PRO A 222 -10.64 22.23 -10.99
N ASP A 223 -10.15 23.14 -10.13
CA ASP A 223 -8.86 23.81 -10.30
C ASP A 223 -7.67 22.94 -9.87
N SER A 224 -7.91 21.74 -9.36
CA SER A 224 -6.87 20.84 -8.88
C SER A 224 -6.37 19.93 -10.00
N THR A 225 -5.13 19.46 -9.89
CA THR A 225 -4.56 18.44 -10.77
C THR A 225 -3.96 17.32 -9.94
N LEU A 226 -4.42 16.09 -10.17
CA LEU A 226 -3.88 14.89 -9.56
C LEU A 226 -3.02 14.16 -10.58
N PHE A 227 -1.75 13.96 -10.22
CA PHE A 227 -0.87 13.03 -10.92
C PHE A 227 -0.95 11.69 -10.22
N LEU A 228 -1.28 10.64 -10.95
CA LEU A 228 -1.34 9.28 -10.45
C LEU A 228 -0.36 8.43 -11.24
N THR A 229 0.55 7.75 -10.55
CA THR A 229 1.51 6.85 -11.19
C THR A 229 1.29 5.43 -10.69
N SER A 230 1.33 4.46 -11.61
CA SER A 230 1.35 3.03 -11.28
C SER A 230 2.22 2.26 -12.26
N GLY A 231 2.84 1.16 -11.81
CA GLY A 231 3.71 0.34 -12.66
C GLY A 231 3.00 -0.25 -13.88
N TYR A 232 1.68 -0.31 -13.88
CA TYR A 232 0.83 -0.69 -15.01
C TYR A 232 -0.59 -0.14 -14.81
N PHE A 233 -1.33 0.06 -15.89
CA PHE A 233 -2.71 0.52 -15.79
C PHE A 233 -3.62 -0.62 -15.32
N ASN A 234 -3.94 -0.63 -14.02
CA ASN A 234 -4.85 -1.60 -13.41
C ASN A 234 -5.55 -1.01 -12.18
N LEU A 235 -6.02 0.24 -12.27
CA LEU A 235 -6.81 0.86 -11.20
C LEU A 235 -8.06 0.03 -10.92
N THR A 236 -8.53 0.05 -9.66
CA THR A 236 -9.82 -0.59 -9.34
C THR A 236 -10.96 0.07 -10.13
N ARG A 237 -12.05 -0.67 -10.36
CA ARG A 237 -13.25 -0.11 -10.98
C ARG A 237 -13.80 1.08 -10.19
N ALA A 238 -13.74 1.02 -8.86
CA ALA A 238 -14.13 2.12 -7.99
C ALA A 238 -13.27 3.35 -8.29
N TYR A 239 -11.94 3.24 -8.28
CA TYR A 239 -11.06 4.39 -8.55
C TYR A 239 -11.26 4.96 -9.96
N MET A 240 -11.44 4.11 -10.97
CA MET A 240 -11.77 4.57 -12.32
C MET A 240 -13.09 5.35 -12.35
N GLN A 241 -14.11 4.91 -11.61
CA GLN A 241 -15.38 5.61 -11.51
C GLN A 241 -15.25 6.95 -10.77
N LEU A 242 -14.48 7.01 -9.68
CA LEU A 242 -14.21 8.26 -8.97
C LEU A 242 -13.51 9.28 -9.87
N VAL A 243 -12.46 8.84 -10.59
CA VAL A 243 -11.76 9.69 -11.57
C VAL A 243 -12.74 10.24 -12.62
N LEU A 244 -13.62 9.41 -13.18
CA LEU A 244 -14.60 9.85 -14.18
C LEU A 244 -15.74 10.70 -13.60
N GLY A 245 -16.04 10.59 -12.31
CA GLY A 245 -17.14 11.30 -11.66
C GLY A 245 -16.76 12.65 -11.03
N ALA A 246 -15.50 12.81 -10.61
CA ALA A 246 -15.00 14.00 -9.92
C ALA A 246 -14.75 15.17 -10.90
N GLY A 247 -14.47 16.37 -10.37
CA GLY A 247 -14.24 17.59 -11.17
C GLY A 247 -12.77 17.92 -11.51
N ALA A 248 -11.79 17.34 -10.83
CA ALA A 248 -10.36 17.71 -10.96
C ALA A 248 -9.65 17.26 -12.23
N ASN A 249 -8.49 17.79 -12.56
CA ASN A 249 -7.67 17.28 -13.67
C ASN A 249 -6.91 16.02 -13.24
N TYR A 250 -6.84 15.00 -14.10
CA TYR A 250 -6.11 13.75 -13.82
C TYR A 250 -5.04 13.47 -14.87
N ARG A 251 -3.82 13.23 -14.42
CA ARG A 251 -2.67 12.83 -15.24
C ARG A 251 -2.19 11.47 -14.76
N ILE A 252 -2.54 10.41 -15.49
CA ILE A 252 -2.25 9.03 -15.08
C ILE A 252 -1.04 8.53 -15.88
N LEU A 253 0.06 8.23 -15.20
CA LEU A 253 1.29 7.71 -15.80
C LEU A 253 1.44 6.21 -15.52
N THR A 254 1.64 5.42 -16.58
CA THR A 254 1.88 3.98 -16.48
C THR A 254 3.04 3.52 -17.34
N ALA A 255 3.54 2.29 -17.15
CA ALA A 255 4.54 1.72 -18.05
C ALA A 255 4.02 1.58 -19.48
N SER A 256 4.82 1.93 -20.49
CA SER A 256 4.61 1.44 -21.85
C SER A 256 4.79 -0.09 -21.89
N PRO A 257 4.28 -0.78 -22.92
CA PRO A 257 4.41 -2.23 -23.02
C PRO A 257 5.85 -2.74 -22.92
N GLU A 258 6.80 -2.03 -23.55
CA GLU A 258 8.22 -2.41 -23.67
C GLU A 258 8.99 -2.33 -22.35
N VAL A 259 8.54 -1.45 -21.45
CA VAL A 259 9.18 -1.24 -20.13
C VAL A 259 8.41 -1.94 -19.01
N ASN A 260 7.42 -2.75 -19.35
CA ASN A 260 6.72 -3.61 -18.40
C ASN A 260 7.63 -4.78 -17.98
N GLY A 261 7.61 -5.14 -16.68
CA GLY A 261 8.42 -6.25 -16.17
C GLY A 261 8.11 -7.63 -16.76
N PHE A 262 6.97 -7.79 -17.45
CA PHE A 262 6.58 -9.02 -18.16
C PHE A 262 6.78 -8.94 -19.67
N PHE A 263 7.38 -7.86 -20.20
CA PHE A 263 7.63 -7.72 -21.63
C PHE A 263 8.54 -8.84 -22.14
N GLY A 264 8.13 -9.51 -23.22
CA GLY A 264 8.87 -10.64 -23.79
C GLY A 264 8.87 -11.92 -22.93
N ALA A 265 8.12 -11.97 -21.83
CA ALA A 265 8.00 -13.18 -21.02
C ALA A 265 7.35 -14.32 -21.82
N LYS A 266 7.84 -15.56 -21.64
CA LYS A 266 7.30 -16.74 -22.34
C LYS A 266 5.99 -17.23 -21.70
N GLY A 267 5.10 -17.79 -22.50
CA GLY A 267 3.83 -18.37 -22.04
C GLY A 267 2.82 -17.31 -21.59
N VAL A 268 1.90 -17.69 -20.70
CA VAL A 268 0.76 -16.84 -20.27
C VAL A 268 1.22 -15.50 -19.66
N ALA A 269 2.38 -15.46 -18.99
CA ALA A 269 2.92 -14.23 -18.43
C ALA A 269 3.22 -13.16 -19.49
N GLY A 270 3.57 -13.57 -20.72
CA GLY A 270 3.78 -12.63 -21.84
C GLY A 270 2.51 -11.92 -22.31
N ALA A 271 1.32 -12.41 -21.92
CA ALA A 271 0.05 -11.76 -22.23
C ALA A 271 -0.33 -10.67 -21.21
N ILE A 272 0.38 -10.57 -20.08
CA ILE A 272 0.08 -9.60 -19.01
C ILE A 272 0.15 -8.15 -19.51
N PRO A 273 1.20 -7.71 -20.25
CA PRO A 273 1.23 -6.35 -20.80
C PRO A 273 0.01 -6.06 -21.70
N ALA A 274 -0.36 -7.01 -22.56
CA ALA A 274 -1.53 -6.86 -23.44
C ALA A 274 -2.84 -6.73 -22.66
N ALA A 275 -2.97 -7.42 -21.52
CA ALA A 275 -4.14 -7.28 -20.64
C ALA A 275 -4.23 -5.86 -20.05
N TYR A 276 -3.11 -5.28 -19.61
CA TYR A 276 -3.11 -3.90 -19.11
C TYR A 276 -3.40 -2.87 -20.20
N ILE A 277 -2.89 -3.07 -21.42
CA ILE A 277 -3.26 -2.23 -22.58
C ILE A 277 -4.77 -2.31 -22.82
N HIS A 278 -5.36 -3.50 -22.72
CA HIS A 278 -6.81 -3.67 -22.89
C HIS A 278 -7.61 -2.90 -21.83
N ILE A 279 -7.21 -2.99 -20.56
CA ILE A 279 -7.85 -2.25 -19.45
C ILE A 279 -7.71 -0.73 -19.66
N ALA A 280 -6.51 -0.26 -20.02
CA ALA A 280 -6.25 1.16 -20.32
C ALA A 280 -7.12 1.66 -21.48
N ARG A 281 -7.22 0.87 -22.56
CA ARG A 281 -8.07 1.18 -23.72
C ARG A 281 -9.55 1.26 -23.33
N GLN A 282 -10.04 0.34 -22.52
CA GLN A 282 -11.43 0.37 -22.04
C GLN A 282 -11.71 1.63 -21.21
N PHE A 283 -10.80 2.00 -20.31
CA PHE A 283 -10.92 3.23 -19.53
C PHE A 283 -10.89 4.47 -20.43
N TYR A 284 -9.94 4.55 -21.35
CA TYR A 284 -9.84 5.68 -22.29
C TYR A 284 -11.08 5.81 -23.18
N GLN A 285 -11.68 4.69 -23.60
CA GLN A 285 -12.95 4.72 -24.32
C GLN A 285 -14.09 5.33 -23.50
N GLN A 286 -14.11 5.13 -22.18
CA GLN A 286 -15.07 5.81 -21.29
C GLN A 286 -14.78 7.30 -21.18
N VAL A 287 -13.50 7.69 -21.04
CA VAL A 287 -13.08 9.10 -21.06
C VAL A 287 -13.60 9.79 -22.33
N CYS A 288 -13.39 9.18 -23.50
CA CYS A 288 -13.87 9.72 -24.77
C CYS A 288 -15.39 9.79 -24.87
N ARG A 289 -16.09 8.74 -24.41
CA ARG A 289 -17.56 8.68 -24.45
C ARG A 289 -18.19 9.76 -23.57
N LEU A 290 -17.55 10.11 -22.46
CA LEU A 290 -18.00 11.12 -21.51
C LEU A 290 -17.50 12.53 -21.84
N GLY A 291 -16.72 12.71 -22.92
CA GLY A 291 -16.19 14.02 -23.32
C GLY A 291 -15.14 14.58 -22.37
N GLN A 292 -14.41 13.73 -21.63
CA GLN A 292 -13.48 14.16 -20.56
C GLN A 292 -12.01 14.22 -20.98
N GLN A 293 -11.71 14.18 -22.29
CA GLN A 293 -10.34 14.13 -22.83
C GLN A 293 -9.50 15.36 -22.43
N GLU A 294 -10.12 16.51 -22.17
CA GLU A 294 -9.41 17.72 -21.74
C GLU A 294 -8.86 17.60 -20.31
N ARG A 295 -9.53 16.78 -19.48
CA ARG A 295 -9.29 16.70 -18.04
C ARG A 295 -8.53 15.42 -17.65
N VAL A 296 -8.83 14.30 -18.29
CA VAL A 296 -8.25 12.98 -17.96
C VAL A 296 -7.28 12.54 -19.05
N HIS A 297 -5.99 12.49 -18.70
CA HIS A 297 -4.92 12.13 -19.63
C HIS A 297 -4.20 10.87 -19.17
N LEU A 298 -4.02 9.93 -20.09
CA LEU A 298 -3.17 8.76 -19.91
C LEU A 298 -1.80 9.04 -20.55
N HIS A 299 -0.74 8.74 -19.81
CA HIS A 299 0.64 8.86 -20.24
C HIS A 299 1.35 7.53 -20.07
N GLU A 300 2.26 7.22 -20.98
CA GLU A 300 3.12 6.05 -20.90
C GLU A 300 4.57 6.48 -20.66
N TYR A 301 5.21 5.90 -19.65
CA TYR A 301 6.65 6.01 -19.44
C TYR A 301 7.36 5.05 -20.39
N HIS A 302 8.39 5.54 -21.06
CA HIS A 302 9.26 4.73 -21.90
C HIS A 302 10.71 5.19 -21.72
N ARG A 303 11.61 4.24 -21.49
CA ARG A 303 13.07 4.46 -21.45
C ARG A 303 13.76 3.18 -21.87
N ALA A 304 14.55 3.26 -22.95
CA ALA A 304 15.22 2.09 -23.51
C ALA A 304 16.12 1.39 -22.46
N ARG A 305 16.03 0.06 -22.38
CA ARG A 305 16.76 -0.82 -21.43
C ARG A 305 16.36 -0.68 -19.96
N TRP A 306 15.29 0.05 -19.65
CA TRP A 306 14.74 0.18 -18.31
C TRP A 306 13.37 -0.48 -18.20
N THR A 307 13.02 -0.90 -17.00
CA THR A 307 11.64 -1.25 -16.64
C THR A 307 11.05 -0.19 -15.72
N PHE A 308 9.72 -0.05 -15.70
CA PHE A 308 9.02 0.96 -14.90
C PHE A 308 8.16 0.32 -13.81
N HIS A 309 8.28 0.83 -12.59
CA HIS A 309 7.59 0.30 -11.42
C HIS A 309 7.29 1.37 -10.35
N ALA A 310 7.33 2.65 -10.71
CA ALA A 310 6.97 3.71 -9.79
C ALA A 310 5.47 3.66 -9.46
N LYS A 311 5.13 4.11 -8.25
CA LYS A 311 3.75 4.37 -7.82
C LYS A 311 3.69 5.66 -7.01
N GLY A 312 2.50 6.22 -6.93
CA GLY A 312 2.20 7.31 -6.01
C GLY A 312 1.18 8.27 -6.59
N LEU A 313 0.79 9.24 -5.76
CA LEU A 313 -0.17 10.26 -6.10
C LEU A 313 0.40 11.62 -5.69
N TRP A 314 0.19 12.63 -6.50
CA TRP A 314 0.52 14.01 -6.16
C TRP A 314 -0.68 14.88 -6.43
N TYR A 315 -1.08 15.64 -5.42
CA TYR A 315 -2.17 16.58 -5.49
C TYR A 315 -1.60 17.99 -5.66
N TYR A 316 -2.00 18.66 -6.72
CA TYR A 316 -1.69 20.07 -6.98
C TYR A 316 -2.98 20.89 -6.91
N LEU A 317 -2.92 21.98 -6.17
CA LEU A 317 -3.93 23.03 -6.27
C LEU A 317 -3.60 23.98 -7.41
N GLY A 318 -4.63 24.54 -8.04
CA GLY A 318 -4.51 25.45 -9.17
C GLY A 318 -3.50 26.57 -8.91
N GLY A 319 -2.63 26.80 -9.90
CA GLY A 319 -1.60 27.84 -9.85
C GLY A 319 -0.40 27.57 -8.94
N ARG A 320 -0.24 26.34 -8.41
CA ARG A 320 0.95 25.96 -7.64
C ARG A 320 1.93 25.11 -8.46
N ASP A 321 3.21 25.41 -8.32
CA ASP A 321 4.30 24.65 -8.97
C ASP A 321 4.73 23.40 -8.19
N ARG A 322 4.24 23.25 -6.95
CA ARG A 322 4.58 22.13 -6.05
C ARG A 322 3.31 21.45 -5.56
N PRO A 323 3.37 20.12 -5.33
CA PRO A 323 2.24 19.39 -4.79
C PRO A 323 1.97 19.86 -3.36
N CYS A 324 0.70 20.02 -2.99
CA CYS A 324 0.33 20.26 -1.60
C CYS A 324 0.20 18.96 -0.81
N LEU A 325 -0.03 17.83 -1.50
CA LEU A 325 -0.01 16.50 -0.90
C LEU A 325 0.66 15.47 -1.82
N THR A 326 1.45 14.58 -1.24
CA THR A 326 2.10 13.46 -1.94
C THR A 326 1.83 12.16 -1.21
N LEU A 327 1.34 11.15 -1.93
CA LEU A 327 1.33 9.76 -1.49
C LEU A 327 2.53 9.00 -2.06
N ILE A 328 3.27 8.31 -1.20
CA ILE A 328 4.36 7.42 -1.59
C ILE A 328 4.40 6.15 -0.74
N GLY A 329 4.50 5.00 -1.39
CA GLY A 329 4.64 3.71 -0.72
C GLY A 329 4.49 2.54 -1.68
N SER A 330 4.00 1.42 -1.14
CA SER A 330 3.90 0.16 -1.87
C SER A 330 2.65 -0.05 -2.76
N PRO A 331 1.48 0.58 -2.53
CA PRO A 331 0.27 0.33 -3.31
C PRO A 331 0.42 0.62 -4.81
N ASN A 332 -0.12 -0.28 -5.65
CA ASN A 332 -0.25 -0.09 -7.10
C ASN A 332 -1.63 0.46 -7.51
N PHE A 333 -2.50 0.80 -6.53
CA PHE A 333 -3.88 1.25 -6.72
C PHE A 333 -4.82 0.25 -7.42
N GLY A 334 -4.36 -0.99 -7.62
CA GLY A 334 -5.15 -2.06 -8.21
C GLY A 334 -5.82 -2.97 -7.19
N HIS A 335 -6.62 -3.91 -7.68
CA HIS A 335 -7.44 -4.78 -6.83
C HIS A 335 -6.62 -5.53 -5.78
N ARG A 336 -5.39 -5.94 -6.09
CA ARG A 336 -4.53 -6.64 -5.13
C ARG A 336 -4.12 -5.75 -3.96
N SER A 337 -3.59 -4.56 -4.24
CA SER A 337 -3.21 -3.60 -3.20
C SER A 337 -4.40 -3.22 -2.32
N VAL A 338 -5.58 -3.02 -2.92
CA VAL A 338 -6.77 -2.62 -2.15
C VAL A 338 -7.37 -3.78 -1.35
N HIS A 339 -7.44 -5.00 -1.89
CA HIS A 339 -8.26 -6.07 -1.29
C HIS A 339 -7.50 -7.28 -0.74
N ARG A 340 -6.22 -7.47 -1.08
CA ARG A 340 -5.51 -8.74 -0.86
C ARG A 340 -4.17 -8.60 -0.15
N ASP A 341 -3.39 -7.59 -0.51
CA ASP A 341 -2.03 -7.43 -0.01
C ASP A 341 -2.00 -6.67 1.34
N LEU A 342 -0.91 -6.81 2.08
CA LEU A 342 -0.57 -5.90 3.17
C LEU A 342 0.28 -4.78 2.58
N GLU A 343 -0.26 -3.56 2.57
CA GLU A 343 0.39 -2.38 2.02
C GLU A 343 0.57 -1.30 3.08
N ALA A 344 1.58 -0.45 2.88
CA ALA A 344 1.74 0.77 3.64
C ALA A 344 2.25 1.88 2.72
N GLN A 345 1.81 3.10 2.99
CA GLN A 345 2.32 4.30 2.35
C GLN A 345 2.30 5.48 3.33
N ILE A 346 2.96 6.58 2.96
CA ILE A 346 2.88 7.83 3.70
C ILE A 346 2.17 8.88 2.85
N ALA A 347 1.36 9.71 3.50
CA ALA A 347 0.86 10.97 2.96
C ALA A 347 1.70 12.11 3.53
N MET A 348 2.30 12.91 2.67
CA MET A 348 3.05 14.10 3.04
C MET A 348 2.25 15.33 2.60
N GLU A 349 1.85 16.18 3.54
CA GLU A 349 1.08 17.40 3.30
C GLU A 349 1.89 18.64 3.66
N GLN A 350 1.95 19.64 2.77
CA GLN A 350 2.64 20.91 3.05
C GLN A 350 1.67 21.99 3.55
N GLN A 351 1.99 22.60 4.69
CA GLN A 351 1.17 23.51 5.50
C GLN A 351 0.80 24.86 4.80
N ARG A 352 1.20 25.08 3.55
CA ARG A 352 0.85 26.30 2.78
C ARG A 352 -0.65 26.44 2.49
N LEU A 353 -1.47 25.44 2.82
CA LEU A 353 -2.92 25.47 2.67
C LEU A 353 -3.59 26.24 3.81
N TYR A 354 -3.32 25.89 5.06
CA TYR A 354 -3.90 26.56 6.23
C TYR A 354 -3.44 28.01 6.39
N ARG A 355 -2.19 28.32 6.05
CA ARG A 355 -1.66 29.71 6.05
C ARG A 355 -2.37 30.65 5.06
N ARG A 356 -3.18 30.12 4.13
CA ARG A 356 -4.02 30.89 3.19
C ARG A 356 -5.52 30.63 3.38
N SER A 357 -5.91 29.94 4.44
CA SER A 357 -7.30 29.77 4.84
C SER A 357 -7.63 30.71 5.99
N THR A 358 -8.88 31.12 6.09
CA THR A 358 -9.40 31.84 7.24
C THR A 358 -10.38 30.93 7.96
N GLU A 359 -10.29 30.87 9.29
CA GLU A 359 -11.26 30.13 10.10
C GLU A 359 -12.68 30.66 9.81
N VAL A 360 -13.61 29.73 9.60
CA VAL A 360 -15.01 30.06 9.35
C VAL A 360 -15.70 30.27 10.70
N SER A 361 -16.19 31.48 10.92
CA SER A 361 -16.95 31.86 12.12
C SER A 361 -18.37 32.29 11.75
N SER A 362 -19.21 32.58 12.74
CA SER A 362 -20.53 33.18 12.49
C SER A 362 -20.44 34.44 11.64
N ALA A 363 -19.42 35.28 11.84
CA ALA A 363 -19.19 36.48 11.05
C ALA A 363 -18.84 36.18 9.58
N THR A 364 -18.23 35.03 9.29
CA THR A 364 -17.93 34.60 7.91
C THR A 364 -19.22 34.38 7.11
N PHE A 365 -20.31 33.94 7.74
CA PHE A 365 -21.60 33.70 7.08
C PHE A 365 -22.46 34.95 6.87
N GLU A 366 -22.08 36.08 7.47
CA GLU A 366 -22.73 37.39 7.29
C GLU A 366 -22.19 38.14 6.05
N GLN A 367 -21.16 37.60 5.38
CA GLN A 367 -20.60 38.21 4.17
C GLN A 367 -21.58 38.13 2.98
N PRO A 368 -21.69 39.17 2.13
CA PRO A 368 -22.66 39.24 1.04
C PRO A 368 -22.62 38.05 0.07
N ASP A 369 -21.44 37.49 -0.18
CA ASP A 369 -21.20 36.34 -1.07
C ASP A 369 -21.53 34.98 -0.42
N ARG A 370 -21.84 34.97 0.89
CA ARG A 370 -22.23 33.78 1.67
C ARG A 370 -23.73 33.73 1.95
N HIS A 371 -24.49 34.75 1.53
CA HIS A 371 -25.94 34.74 1.60
C HIS A 371 -26.55 33.74 0.60
N VAL A 372 -27.02 32.61 1.11
CA VAL A 372 -27.73 31.61 0.31
C VAL A 372 -29.15 32.09 0.01
N GLN A 373 -29.50 32.16 -1.28
CA GLN A 373 -30.84 32.54 -1.73
C GLN A 373 -31.90 31.55 -1.25
N LEU A 374 -33.12 32.03 -0.99
CA LEU A 374 -34.18 31.24 -0.35
C LEU A 374 -34.54 29.98 -1.14
N TRP A 375 -34.59 30.06 -2.47
CA TRP A 375 -34.90 28.90 -3.31
C TRP A 375 -33.80 27.83 -3.25
N VAL A 376 -32.53 28.22 -3.11
CA VAL A 376 -31.40 27.29 -2.90
C VAL A 376 -31.57 26.57 -1.57
N LYS A 377 -31.95 27.28 -0.48
CA LYS A 377 -32.23 26.66 0.83
C LYS A 377 -33.37 25.65 0.77
N LEU A 378 -34.41 25.90 -0.03
CA LEU A 378 -35.56 25.01 -0.20
C LEU A 378 -35.24 23.75 -1.02
N VAL A 379 -34.36 23.87 -2.01
CA VAL A 379 -33.97 22.75 -2.88
C VAL A 379 -32.86 21.90 -2.25
N THR A 380 -31.99 22.51 -1.41
CA THR A 380 -30.83 21.86 -0.76
C THR A 380 -31.15 20.51 -0.11
N PRO A 381 -32.23 20.34 0.70
CA PRO A 381 -32.55 19.05 1.32
C PRO A 381 -32.88 17.94 0.30
N PHE A 382 -33.41 18.30 -0.87
CA PHE A 382 -33.79 17.36 -1.92
C PHE A 382 -32.61 16.98 -2.81
N ILE A 383 -31.61 17.86 -2.97
CA ILE A 383 -30.40 17.61 -3.76
C ILE A 383 -29.22 17.09 -2.95
N LYS A 384 -29.22 17.26 -1.62
CA LYS A 384 -28.14 16.79 -0.72
C LYS A 384 -27.86 15.29 -0.83
N ASN A 385 -28.84 14.50 -1.26
CA ASN A 385 -28.69 13.05 -1.43
C ASN A 385 -28.41 12.63 -2.90
N PHE A 386 -28.32 13.59 -3.83
CA PHE A 386 -28.03 13.36 -5.25
C PHE A 386 -26.63 13.84 -5.66
N PHE A 387 -25.94 14.59 -4.79
CA PHE A 387 -24.54 14.98 -4.91
C PHE A 387 -23.72 14.32 -3.82
#